data_AF-A0A1Z4LRN0-F1
#
_entry.id   AF-A0A1Z4LRN0-F1
#
_cell.length_a   1.000
_cell.length_b   1.000
_cell.length_c   1.000
_cell.angle_alpha   90.00
_cell.angle_beta   90.00
_cell.angle_gamma   90.00
#
_symmetry.space_group_name_H-M   'P 1'
#
loop_
_entity.id
_entity.type
_entity.pdbx_description
1 polymer ?
#
loop_
_entity_poly.entity_id
_entity_poly.type
_entity_poly.pdbx_seq_one_letter_code
_entity_poly.pdbx_strand_id
1 'polypeptide(L)' 'MRLSPLYTQRLEEAEQRGEVKGERKVVENLLRIRFGSLDEELSTIIEPLLSLPTEEFTPLLLQLSREELIQRFS' A
#
# COMPACT_ATOMS: atom_id res chain seq x y z
N MET A 1 1.04 21.44 29.24
CA MET A 1 0.55 22.19 28.06
C MET A 1 -0.54 21.35 27.39
N ARG A 2 -1.76 21.88 27.23
CA ARG A 2 -2.85 21.17 26.55
C ARG A 2 -2.81 21.60 25.08
N LEU A 3 -2.38 20.69 24.19
CA LEU A 3 -2.39 20.94 22.76
C LEU A 3 -3.84 21.22 22.32
N SER A 4 -4.04 22.17 21.39
CA SER A 4 -5.37 22.46 20.88
C SER A 4 -5.90 21.27 20.06
N PRO A 5 -7.22 21.01 20.04
CA PRO A 5 -7.81 19.90 19.27
C PRO A 5 -7.43 19.91 17.78
N LEU A 6 -7.17 21.09 17.22
CA LEU A 6 -6.70 21.25 15.84
C LEU A 6 -5.28 20.71 15.65
N TYR A 7 -4.40 20.83 16.64
CA TYR A 7 -3.03 20.33 16.54
C TYR A 7 -2.99 18.80 16.60
N THR A 8 -3.80 18.18 17.47
CA THR A 8 -3.91 16.72 17.56
C THR A 8 -4.47 16.13 16.27
N GLN A 9 -5.52 16.74 15.70
CA GLN A 9 -6.08 16.31 14.42
C GLN A 9 -5.04 16.40 13.28
N ARG A 10 -4.26 17.49 13.23
CA ARG A 10 -3.20 17.64 12.21
C ARG A 10 -2.08 16.61 12.35
N LEU A 11 -1.78 16.18 13.58
CA LEU A 11 -0.78 15.15 13.84
C LEU A 11 -1.28 13.78 13.38
N GLU A 12 -2.52 13.42 13.72
CA GLU A 12 -3.17 12.17 13.28
C GLU A 12 -3.27 12.10 11.74
N GLU A 13 -3.67 13.20 11.08
CA GLU A 13 -3.70 13.27 9.62
C GLU A 13 -2.30 13.11 9.00
N ALA A 14 -1.26 13.65 9.64
CA ALA A 14 0.11 13.54 9.16
C ALA A 14 0.66 12.12 9.33
N GLU A 15 0.33 11.46 10.44
CA GLU A 15 0.70 10.07 10.74
C GLU A 15 0.04 9.13 9.73
N GLN A 16 -1.29 9.22 9.57
CA GLN A 16 -2.05 8.42 8.59
C GLN A 16 -1.54 8.61 7.16
N ARG A 17 -1.28 9.86 6.75
CA ARG A 17 -0.71 10.14 5.41
C ARG A 17 0.71 9.58 5.26
N GLY A 18 1.48 9.53 6.35
CA GLY A 18 2.80 8.94 6.38
C GLY A 18 2.76 7.44 6.20
N GLU A 19 1.85 6.77 6.90
CA GLU A 19 1.60 5.33 6.81
C GLU A 19 1.19 4.91 5.40
N VAL A 20 0.13 5.51 4.84
CA VAL A 20 -0.35 5.17 3.48
C VAL A 20 0.74 5.37 2.43
N LYS A 21 1.52 6.46 2.52
CA LYS A 21 2.65 6.70 1.60
C LYS A 21 3.79 5.70 1.79
N GLY A 22 4.02 5.26 3.02
CA GLY A 22 5.02 4.25 3.35
C GLY A 22 4.63 2.89 2.78
N GLU A 23 3.41 2.44 3.05
CA GLU A 23 2.86 1.17 2.54
C GLU A 23 2.88 1.14 1.02
N ARG A 24 2.43 2.21 0.36
CA ARG A 24 2.47 2.31 -1.10
C ARG A 24 3.87 2.12 -1.67
N LYS A 25 4.87 2.77 -1.09
CA LYS A 25 6.28 2.62 -1.53
C LYS A 25 6.79 1.21 -1.33
N VAL A 26 6.41 0.55 -0.23
CA VAL A 26 6.79 -0.84 0.05
C VAL A 26 6.18 -1.76 -0.99
N VAL A 27 4.88 -1.62 -1.29
CA VAL A 27 4.19 -2.41 -2.31
C VAL A 27 4.80 -2.21 -3.70
N GLU A 28 5.00 -0.96 -4.13
CA GLU A 28 5.61 -0.64 -5.43
C GLU A 28 7.01 -1.26 -5.58
N ASN A 29 7.84 -1.16 -4.55
CA ASN A 29 9.18 -1.75 -4.57
C ASN A 29 9.14 -3.28 -4.58
N LEU A 30 8.24 -3.89 -3.80
CA LEU A 30 8.13 -5.34 -3.73
C LEU A 30 7.68 -5.93 -5.07
N LEU A 31 6.68 -5.30 -5.71
CA LEU A 31 6.23 -5.68 -7.06
C LEU A 31 7.38 -5.58 -8.07
N ARG A 32 8.15 -4.48 -8.05
CA ARG A 32 9.32 -4.32 -8.92
C ARG A 32 10.40 -5.37 -8.67
N ILE A 33 10.66 -5.74 -7.41
CA ILE A 33 11.64 -6.76 -7.04
C ILE A 33 11.18 -8.15 -7.51
N ARG A 34 9.90 -8.49 -7.32
CA ARG A 34 9.35 -9.81 -7.66
C ARG A 34 9.17 -10.04 -9.16
N PHE A 35 8.67 -9.03 -9.86
CA PHE A 35 8.25 -9.14 -11.25
C PHE A 35 9.17 -8.40 -12.22
N GLY A 36 10.26 -7.81 -11.72
CA GLY A 36 11.28 -7.09 -12.50
C GLY A 36 10.89 -5.67 -12.91
N SER A 37 9.60 -5.42 -13.14
CA SER A 37 9.08 -4.09 -13.46
C SER A 37 7.68 -3.88 -12.88
N LEU A 38 7.30 -2.61 -12.74
CA LEU A 38 5.94 -2.22 -12.38
C LEU A 38 5.30 -1.61 -13.63
N ASP A 39 4.53 -2.42 -14.34
CA ASP A 39 3.80 -2.02 -15.54
C ASP A 39 2.43 -1.39 -15.18
N GLU A 40 1.68 -0.97 -16.20
CA GLU A 40 0.37 -0.33 -15.99
C GLU A 40 -0.63 -1.29 -15.32
N GLU A 41 -0.65 -2.57 -15.69
CA GLU A 41 -1.55 -3.58 -15.09
C GLU A 41 -1.24 -3.82 -13.61
N LEU A 42 0.03 -3.89 -13.24
CA LEU A 42 0.42 -3.99 -11.83
C LEU A 42 0.19 -2.69 -11.07
N SER A 43 0.19 -1.54 -11.75
CA SER A 43 -0.08 -0.25 -11.11
C SER A 43 -1.54 -0.07 -10.72
N THR A 44 -2.48 -0.63 -11.51
CA THR A 44 -3.92 -0.52 -11.21
C THR A 44 -4.31 -1.27 -9.95
N ILE A 45 -3.62 -2.36 -9.62
CA ILE A 45 -3.94 -3.19 -8.45
C ILE A 45 -3.39 -2.65 -7.13
N ILE A 46 -2.54 -1.62 -7.14
CA ILE A 46 -1.89 -1.09 -5.93
C ILE A 46 -2.92 -0.49 -4.96
N GLU A 47 -3.83 0.34 -5.46
CA GLU A 47 -4.87 0.95 -4.61
C GLU A 47 -5.80 -0.12 -3.98
N PRO A 48 -6.33 -1.11 -4.73
CA PRO A 48 -7.04 -2.24 -4.16
C PRO A 48 -6.24 -3.01 -3.11
N LEU A 49 -4.94 -3.24 -3.32
CA LEU A 49 -4.08 -3.92 -2.35
C LEU A 49 -3.92 -3.12 -1.05
N LEU A 50 -3.68 -1.81 -1.14
CA LEU A 50 -3.53 -0.91 0.01
C LEU A 50 -4.84 -0.68 0.77
N SER A 51 -5.98 -1.05 0.19
CA SER A 51 -7.27 -1.04 0.90
C SER A 51 -7.38 -2.18 1.91
N LEU A 52 -6.55 -3.21 1.80
CA LEU A 52 -6.47 -4.32 2.74
C LEU A 52 -5.49 -4.00 3.88
N PRO A 53 -5.68 -4.60 5.07
CA PRO A 53 -4.67 -4.57 6.13
C PRO A 53 -3.33 -5.15 5.66
N THR A 54 -2.23 -4.65 6.23
CA THR A 54 -0.87 -5.12 5.91
C THR A 54 -0.71 -6.63 6.08
N GLU A 55 -1.33 -7.21 7.09
CA GLU A 55 -1.32 -8.65 7.38
C GLU A 55 -2.05 -9.48 6.30
N GLU A 56 -2.96 -8.86 5.54
CA GLU A 56 -3.70 -9.52 4.47
C GLU A 56 -3.01 -9.37 3.11
N PHE A 57 -2.55 -8.18 2.74
CA PHE A 57 -1.93 -8.01 1.42
C PHE A 57 -0.50 -8.54 1.36
N THR A 58 0.26 -8.53 2.46
CA THR A 58 1.65 -9.02 2.48
C THR A 58 1.78 -10.47 2.02
N PRO A 59 1.03 -11.45 2.56
CA PRO A 59 1.11 -12.83 2.08
C PRO A 59 0.65 -12.97 0.63
N LEU A 60 -0.36 -12.21 0.18
CA LEU A 60 -0.81 -12.23 -1.22
C LEU A 60 0.31 -11.78 -2.17
N LEU A 61 0.99 -10.68 -1.85
CA LEU A 61 2.13 -10.21 -2.61
C LEU A 61 3.30 -11.22 -2.61
N LEU A 62 3.48 -11.99 -1.54
CA LEU A 62 4.56 -12.96 -1.42
C LEU A 62 4.26 -14.33 -2.05
N GLN A 63 2.99 -14.72 -2.13
CA GLN A 63 2.58 -16.06 -2.55
C GLN A 63 2.05 -16.09 -3.98
N LEU A 64 1.32 -15.06 -4.40
CA LEU A 64 0.69 -15.05 -5.71
C LEU A 64 1.68 -14.66 -6.82
N SER A 65 1.41 -15.21 -8.00
CA SER A 65 2.00 -14.79 -9.26
C SER A 65 1.48 -13.42 -9.70
N ARG A 66 2.12 -12.84 -10.71
CA ARG A 66 1.70 -11.57 -11.32
C ARG A 66 0.27 -11.69 -11.85
N GLU A 67 -0.01 -12.76 -12.58
CA GLU A 67 -1.30 -13.00 -13.22
C GLU A 67 -2.42 -13.20 -12.20
N GLU A 68 -2.16 -13.95 -11.12
CA GLU A 68 -3.13 -14.14 -10.03
C GLU A 68 -3.43 -12.83 -9.28
N LEU A 69 -2.42 -11.98 -9.08
CA LEU A 69 -2.62 -10.66 -8.48
C LEU A 69 -3.48 -9.76 -9.37
N ILE A 70 -3.17 -9.69 -10.66
CA ILE A 70 -3.94 -8.89 -11.62
C ILE A 70 -5.38 -9.40 -11.68
N GLN A 71 -5.57 -10.71 -11.86
CA GLN A 71 -6.92 -11.31 -11.93
C GLN A 71 -7.77 -11.03 -10.68
N ARG A 72 -7.14 -10.94 -9.51
CA ARG A 72 -7.84 -10.73 -8.23
C ARG A 72 -8.17 -9.26 -7.95
N PHE A 73 -7.39 -8.32 -8.47
CA PHE A 73 -7.43 -6.92 -8.04
C PHE A 73 -7.63 -5.90 -9.18
N SER A 74 -7.59 -6.30 -10.46
CA SER A 74 -7.84 -5.40 -11.60
C SER A 74 -9.31 -5.05 -11.79
#